data_AF-A0A2R5G5D0-F1
#
_entry.id   AF-A0A2R5G5D0-F1
#
_cell.length_a   1.000
_cell.length_b   1.000
_cell.length_c   1.000
_cell.angle_alpha   90.00
_cell.angle_beta   90.00
_cell.angle_gamma   90.00
#
_symmetry.space_group_name_H-M   'P 1'
#
loop_
_entity.id
_entity.type
_entity.pdbx_description
1 polymer ?
#
loop_
_entity_poly.entity_id
_entity_poly.type
_entity_poly.pdbx_seq_one_letter_code
_entity_poly.pdbx_strand_id
1 'polypeptide(L)' 'MLTNPPNLRHAPILAPMSELSTIFEIAKALFESISLENRSIRLLGISLSNLDNAKQNQVIQLPLFQNGNIIF' A
#
# COMPACT_ATOMS: atom_id res chain seq x y z
N MET A 1 -22.89 -7.97 3.87
CA MET A 1 -21.82 -7.02 4.29
C MET A 1 -20.49 -7.64 3.93
N LEU A 2 -19.68 -6.98 3.10
CA LEU A 2 -18.32 -7.44 2.80
C LEU A 2 -17.45 -7.14 4.03
N THR A 3 -17.06 -8.16 4.79
CA THR A 3 -16.08 -7.99 5.88
C THR A 3 -14.71 -7.82 5.25
N ASN A 4 -13.93 -6.82 5.69
CA ASN A 4 -12.55 -6.69 5.26
C ASN A 4 -11.79 -8.00 5.54
N PRO A 5 -10.98 -8.50 4.60
CA PRO A 5 -10.18 -9.70 4.86
C PRO A 5 -9.25 -9.42 6.05
N PRO A 6 -9.01 -10.41 6.94
CA PRO A 6 -8.31 -10.21 8.22
C PRO A 6 -6.87 -9.67 8.07
N ASN A 7 -6.30 -9.75 6.86
CA ASN A 7 -4.94 -9.36 6.55
C ASN A 7 -4.85 -7.99 5.84
N LEU A 8 -5.97 -7.28 5.68
CA LEU A 8 -6.01 -5.96 5.07
C LEU A 8 -6.27 -4.90 6.15
N ARG A 9 -5.35 -3.94 6.25
CA ARG A 9 -5.43 -2.80 7.16
C ARG A 9 -5.37 -1.51 6.37
N HIS A 10 -6.18 -0.52 6.74
CA HIS A 10 -6.17 0.81 6.14
C HIS A 10 -6.24 1.87 7.24
N ALA A 11 -5.58 3.01 7.03
CA ALA A 11 -5.67 4.18 7.90
C ALA A 11 -6.09 5.40 7.06
N PRO A 12 -7.20 6.07 7.40
CA PRO A 12 -7.53 7.35 6.78
C PRO A 12 -6.55 8.43 7.27
N ILE A 13 -5.92 9.13 6.33
CA ILE A 13 -5.05 10.28 6.63
C ILE A 13 -5.86 11.55 6.38
N LEU A 14 -5.96 12.40 7.40
CA LEU A 14 -6.84 13.58 7.40
C LEU A 14 -6.22 14.83 6.75
N ALA A 15 -4.92 14.80 6.50
CA ALA A 15 -4.18 15.88 5.84
C ALA A 15 -3.33 15.31 4.69
N PRO A 16 -3.10 16.07 3.61
CA PRO A 16 -2.16 15.69 2.56
C PRO A 16 -0.79 15.36 3.15
N MET A 17 -0.19 14.28 2.65
CA MET A 17 1.09 13.78 3.14
C MET A 17 1.95 13.34 1.96
N SER A 18 3.14 13.93 1.85
CA SER A 18 4.11 13.66 0.79
C SER A 18 5.38 12.97 1.27
N GLU A 19 5.62 12.99 2.59
CA GLU A 19 6.86 12.50 3.18
C GLU A 19 6.92 10.97 3.18
N LEU A 20 7.90 10.41 2.47
CA LEU A 20 8.10 8.97 2.34
C LEU A 20 8.31 8.30 3.71
N SER A 21 9.01 8.97 4.62
CA SER A 21 9.21 8.49 6.00
C SER A 21 7.89 8.31 6.73
N THR A 22 6.95 9.24 6.58
CA THR A 22 5.63 9.14 7.20
C THR A 22 4.79 8.04 6.56
N ILE A 23 4.83 7.87 5.23
CA ILE A 23 4.19 6.74 4.54
C ILE A 23 4.72 5.41 5.10
N PHE A 24 6.04 5.31 5.25
CA PHE A 24 6.70 4.10 5.74
C PHE A 24 6.31 3.75 7.18
N GLU A 25 6.35 4.73 8.10
CA GLU A 25 5.97 4.49 9.50
C GLU A 25 4.51 4.07 9.64
N ILE A 26 3.61 4.66 8.86
CA ILE A 26 2.18 4.26 8.85
C ILE A 26 2.03 2.85 8.29
N ALA A 27 2.68 2.52 7.17
CA ALA A 27 2.62 1.19 6.58
C ALA A 27 3.15 0.13 7.55
N LYS A 28 4.23 0.43 8.26
CA LYS A 28 4.81 -0.43 9.30
C LYS A 28 3.85 -0.63 10.47
N ALA A 29 3.27 0.43 11.01
CA ALA A 29 2.30 0.33 12.10
C ALA A 29 1.05 -0.49 11.70
N LEU A 30 0.56 -0.30 10.48
CA LEU A 30 -0.55 -1.10 9.93
C LEU A 30 -0.15 -2.57 9.81
N PHE A 31 1.06 -2.85 9.35
CA PHE A 31 1.58 -4.20 9.24
C PHE A 31 1.71 -4.89 10.61
N GLU A 32 2.27 -4.22 11.61
CA GLU A 32 2.41 -4.73 12.98
C GLU A 32 1.06 -5.01 13.66
N SER A 33 -0.01 -4.35 13.22
CA SER A 33 -1.37 -4.61 13.70
C SER A 33 -2.00 -5.89 13.12
N ILE A 34 -1.37 -6.54 12.14
CA ILE A 34 -1.86 -7.79 11.55
C ILE A 34 -1.35 -8.96 12.39
N SER A 35 -2.28 -9.75 12.94
CA SER A 35 -1.93 -11.05 13.51
C SER A 35 -1.69 -12.04 12.37
N LEU A 36 -0.43 -12.42 12.18
CA LEU A 36 -0.05 -13.43 11.20
C LEU A 36 -0.17 -14.85 11.77
N GLU A 37 -0.37 -14.98 13.09
CA GLU A 37 -0.27 -16.24 13.82
C GLU A 37 1.05 -16.94 13.43
N ASN A 38 1.00 -18.11 12.81
CA ASN A 38 2.18 -18.83 12.30
C ASN A 38 2.27 -18.84 10.77
N ARG A 39 1.65 -17.87 10.09
CA ARG A 39 1.62 -17.79 8.62
C ARG A 39 2.76 -16.93 8.11
N SER A 40 3.48 -17.43 7.11
CA SER A 40 4.46 -16.62 6.38
C SER A 40 3.77 -15.73 5.35
N ILE A 41 4.30 -14.51 5.21
CA ILE A 41 3.86 -13.59 4.17
C ILE A 41 4.66 -13.87 2.92
N ARG A 42 3.96 -14.12 1.81
CA ARG A 42 4.57 -14.27 0.48
C ARG A 42 4.53 -12.98 -0.34
N LEU A 43 3.62 -12.06 0.01
CA LEU A 43 3.41 -10.82 -0.70
C LEU A 43 2.87 -9.74 0.25
N LEU A 44 3.47 -8.57 0.22
CA LEU A 44 3.00 -7.35 0.89
C LEU A 44 2.80 -6.27 -0.16
N GLY A 45 1.60 -5.70 -0.23
CA GLY A 45 1.27 -4.60 -1.12
C GLY A 45 0.83 -3.38 -0.33
N ILE A 46 1.35 -2.21 -0.68
CA ILE A 46 0.89 -0.92 -0.15
C ILE A 46 0.09 -0.25 -1.26
N SER A 47 -1.15 0.11 -0.96
CA SER A 47 -2.01 0.88 -1.87
C SER A 47 -2.26 2.26 -1.27
N LEU A 48 -1.92 3.30 -2.03
CA LEU A 48 -2.21 4.68 -1.67
C LEU A 48 -3.45 5.13 -2.44
N SER A 49 -4.36 5.82 -1.76
CA SER A 49 -5.61 6.31 -2.32
C SER A 49 -5.78 7.80 -2.02
N ASN A 50 -6.71 8.46 -2.72
CA ASN A 50 -6.95 9.89 -2.58
C ASN A 50 -5.69 10.75 -2.81
N LEU A 51 -4.88 10.37 -3.80
CA LEU A 51 -3.69 11.11 -4.22
C LEU A 51 -4.13 12.50 -4.73
N ASP A 52 -3.57 13.56 -4.13
CA ASP A 52 -3.82 14.92 -4.60
C ASP A 52 -3.14 15.12 -5.95
N ASN A 53 -3.95 15.26 -7.00
CA ASN A 53 -3.49 15.53 -8.35
C ASN A 53 -3.45 17.05 -8.58
N ALA A 54 -2.65 17.78 -7.80
CA ALA A 54 -2.44 19.23 -7.99
C ALA A 54 -1.89 19.58 -9.40
N LYS A 55 -1.45 18.58 -10.18
CA LYS A 55 -1.16 18.68 -11.62
C LYS A 55 -1.99 17.65 -12.37
N GLN A 56 -3.18 18.05 -12.78
CA GLN A 56 -4.26 17.26 -13.39
C GLN A 56 -3.94 16.58 -14.75
N ASN A 57 -2.67 16.38 -15.13
CA ASN A 57 -2.31 15.93 -16.49
C ASN A 57 -1.20 14.88 -16.58
N GLN A 58 -0.78 14.26 -15.48
CA GLN A 58 0.11 13.10 -15.56
C GLN A 58 -0.62 11.85 -15.10
N VAL A 59 -0.95 11.00 -16.07
CA VAL A 59 -1.29 9.60 -15.80
C VAL A 59 -0.08 8.99 -15.10
N ILE A 60 -0.18 8.80 -13.78
CA ILE A 60 0.82 8.05 -13.01
C ILE A 60 0.57 6.58 -13.34
N GLN A 61 1.16 6.11 -14.43
CA GLN A 61 1.22 4.69 -14.74
C GLN A 61 2.26 4.07 -13.81
N LEU A 62 1.82 3.51 -12.69
CA LEU A 62 2.68 2.70 -11.83
C LEU A 62 3.18 1.52 -12.68
N PRO A 63 4.50 1.26 -12.76
CA PRO A 63 5.00 0.06 -13.41
C PRO A 63 4.62 -1.14 -12.54
N LEU A 64 3.41 -1.67 -12.73
CA LEU A 64 2.91 -2.82 -11.99
C LEU A 64 3.72 -4.08 -12.30
N PHE A 65 4.46 -4.09 -13.41
CA PHE A 65 5.46 -5.09 -13.75
C PHE A 65 6.58 -4.41 -14.54
N GLN A 66 7.79 -4.34 -13.97
CA GLN A 66 8.97 -4.28 -14.82
C GLN A 66 9.16 -5.70 -15.38
N ASN A 67 9.17 -5.82 -16.70
CA ASN A 67 9.58 -7.04 -17.41
C ASN A 67 11.06 -7.34 -17.11
N GLY A 68 11.36 -7.78 -15.89
CA GLY A 68 12.55 -8.57 -15.60
C GLY A 68 12.20 -9.99 -16.00
N ASN A 69 12.89 -10.53 -17.00
CA ASN A 69 12.79 -11.91 -17.47
C ASN A 69 12.59 -12.92 -16.32
N ILE A 70 11.35 -13.34 -16.09
CA ILE A 70 11.05 -14.53 -15.29
C ILE A 70 10.64 -15.60 -16.31
N ILE A 71 11.57 -16.52 -16.56
CA ILE A 71 11.37 -17.71 -17.38
C ILE A 71 10.74 -18.78 -16.46
N PHE A 72 9.58 -19.32 -16.86
CA PHE A 72 8.98 -20.52 -16.26
C PHE A 72 9.73 -21.77 -16.70
#